data_AF-A0A3S5BX88-F1
#
_entry.id   AF-A0A3S5BX88-F1
#
_cell.length_a   1.000
_cell.length_b   1.000
_cell.length_c   1.000
_cell.angle_alpha   90.00
_cell.angle_beta   90.00
_cell.angle_gamma   90.00
#
_symmetry.space_group_name_H-M   'P 1'
#
loop_
_entity.id
_entity.type
_entity.pdbx_description
1 polymer ?
#
loop_
_entity_poly.entity_id
_entity_poly.type
_entity_poly.pdbx_seq_one_letter_code
_entity_poly.pdbx_strand_id
1 'polypeptide(L)'
;MTIAVSPRVSVLYLNLLLSLYDHDVSVWSPQGRIHQIEYAMEAVKQGSAVIGLKNNDFSIILALKRAPSELSSFQEKIIHIDDH
;
A
#
# COMPACT_ATOMS: atom_id res chain seq x y z
N MET A 1 -3.93 22.99 -38.44
CA MET A 1 -4.09 21.55 -38.74
C MET A 1 -4.12 20.81 -37.42
N THR A 2 -5.31 20.67 -36.82
CA THR A 2 -5.47 20.04 -35.50
C THR A 2 -5.54 18.53 -35.70
N ILE A 3 -4.45 17.84 -35.41
CA ILE A 3 -4.42 16.37 -35.35
C ILE A 3 -5.26 15.91 -34.16
N ALA A 4 -6.48 15.43 -34.45
CA ALA A 4 -7.33 14.78 -33.46
C ALA A 4 -6.71 13.42 -33.11
N VAL A 5 -5.91 13.38 -32.03
CA VAL A 5 -5.33 12.13 -31.54
C VAL A 5 -6.45 11.29 -30.93
N SER A 6 -6.57 10.03 -31.37
CA SER A 6 -7.60 9.11 -30.90
C SER A 6 -7.58 8.97 -29.36
N PRO A 7 -8.74 8.91 -28.68
CA PRO A 7 -8.80 8.81 -27.21
C PRO A 7 -7.99 7.63 -26.65
N ARG A 8 -7.91 6.52 -27.38
CA ARG A 8 -7.08 5.36 -27.01
C ARG A 8 -5.59 5.65 -27.03
N VAL A 9 -5.12 6.46 -27.99
CA VAL A 9 -3.71 6.86 -28.11
C VAL A 9 -3.33 7.84 -26.99
N SER A 10 -4.23 8.77 -26.63
CA SER A 10 -4.02 9.70 -25.52
C SER A 10 -3.96 8.99 -24.16
N VAL A 11 -4.81 7.98 -23.93
CA VAL A 11 -4.78 7.18 -22.69
C VAL A 11 -3.52 6.32 -22.60
N LEU A 12 -3.04 5.74 -23.71
CA LEU A 12 -1.78 5.00 -23.74
C LEU A 12 -0.58 5.90 -23.43
N TYR A 13 -0.53 7.12 -23.97
CA TYR A 13 0.51 8.09 -23.64
C TYR A 13 0.46 8.53 -22.17
N LEU A 14 -0.74 8.72 -21.61
CA LEU A 14 -0.88 9.07 -20.19
C LEU A 14 -0.37 7.95 -19.27
N ASN A 15 -0.72 6.70 -19.58
CA ASN A 15 -0.25 5.53 -18.83
C ASN A 15 1.27 5.32 -19.00
N LEU A 16 1.82 5.59 -20.19
CA LEU A 16 3.26 5.53 -20.43
C LEU A 16 4.01 6.59 -19.61
N LEU A 17 3.48 7.81 -19.51
CA LEU A 17 4.05 8.87 -18.68
C LEU A 17 3.96 8.55 -17.19
N LEU A 18 2.84 7.98 -16.72
CA LEU A 18 2.70 7.50 -15.34
C LEU A 18 3.78 6.44 -15.00
N SER A 19 4.03 5.51 -15.92
CA SER A 19 5.04 4.44 -15.79
C SER A 19 6.50 4.92 -15.79
N LEU A 20 6.78 6.19 -16.10
CA LEU A 20 8.14 6.74 -16.04
C LEU A 20 8.49 7.30 -14.66
N TYR A 21 7.50 7.62 -13.83
CA TYR A 21 7.70 8.25 -12.51
C TYR A 21 7.42 7.30 -11.34
N ASP A 22 7.11 6.04 -11.61
CA ASP A 22 6.77 5.04 -10.60
C ASP A 22 7.89 4.01 -10.40
N HIS A 23 9.00 4.09 -11.13
CA HIS A 23 10.04 3.05 -11.11
C HIS A 23 11.07 3.19 -9.98
N ASP A 24 11.24 4.38 -9.40
CA ASP A 24 12.22 4.65 -8.34
C ASP A 24 11.63 5.50 -7.20
N VAL A 25 12.12 5.29 -5.98
CA VAL A 25 11.63 5.97 -4.76
C VAL A 25 12.08 7.43 -4.69
N SER A 26 13.13 7.80 -5.43
CA SER A 26 13.69 9.16 -5.45
C SER A 26 13.01 10.09 -6.45
N VAL A 27 12.12 9.55 -7.29
CA VAL A 27 11.50 10.26 -8.41
C VAL A 27 10.18 10.88 -7.97
N TRP A 28 10.09 12.20 -8.16
CA TRP A 28 8.86 12.96 -7.93
C TRP A 28 8.02 12.98 -9.20
N SER A 29 6.73 12.69 -9.07
CA SER A 29 5.78 12.90 -10.17
C SER A 29 5.60 14.39 -10.46
N PRO A 30 5.16 14.78 -11.67
CA PRO A 30 4.84 16.17 -11.99
C PRO A 30 3.78 16.81 -11.08
N GLN A 31 3.00 15.98 -10.36
CA GLN A 31 2.00 16.40 -9.37
C GLN A 31 2.59 16.51 -7.94
N GLY A 32 3.89 16.31 -7.76
CA GLY A 32 4.58 16.38 -6.47
C GLY A 32 4.33 15.17 -5.57
N ARG A 33 4.04 13.99 -6.14
CA ARG A 33 3.76 12.76 -5.40
C ARG A 33 4.86 11.73 -5.65
N ILE A 34 5.09 10.83 -4.70
CA ILE A 34 5.99 9.70 -4.85
C ILE A 34 5.15 8.43 -4.94
N HIS A 35 4.98 7.90 -6.15
CA HIS A 35 4.07 6.77 -6.39
C HIS A 35 4.51 5.49 -5.66
N GLN A 36 5.82 5.28 -5.46
CA GLN A 36 6.34 4.15 -4.70
C GLN A 36 5.85 4.13 -3.23
N ILE A 37 5.75 5.29 -2.57
CA ILE A 37 5.20 5.38 -1.21
C ILE A 37 3.72 5.00 -1.22
N GLU A 38 2.99 5.41 -2.24
CA GLU A 38 1.55 5.11 -2.37
C GLU A 38 1.29 3.64 -2.62
N TYR A 39 2.14 2.99 -3.42
CA TYR A 39 2.09 1.54 -3.62
C TYR A 39 2.41 0.78 -2.33
N ALA A 40 3.38 1.25 -1.56
CA ALA A 40 3.66 0.67 -0.24
C ALA A 40 2.45 0.81 0.70
N MET A 41 1.78 1.97 0.70
CA MET A 41 0.55 2.18 1.48
C MET A 41 -0.60 1.29 1.01
N GLU A 42 -0.73 1.03 -0.30
CA GLU A 42 -1.73 0.11 -0.82
C GLU A 42 -1.44 -1.35 -0.43
N ALA A 43 -0.16 -1.74 -0.38
CA ALA A 43 0.25 -3.05 0.11
C ALA A 43 -0.16 -3.28 1.59
N VAL A 44 -0.12 -2.25 2.43
CA VAL A 44 -0.61 -2.33 3.83
C VAL A 44 -2.09 -2.71 3.89
N LYS A 45 -2.92 -2.23 2.95
CA LYS A 45 -4.36 -2.55 2.91
C LYS A 45 -4.66 -4.00 2.52
N GLN A 46 -3.71 -4.69 1.87
CA GLN A 46 -3.85 -6.12 1.57
C GLN A 46 -3.65 -7.00 2.81
N GLY A 47 -3.08 -6.46 3.89
CA GLY A 47 -2.97 -7.14 5.17
C GLY A 47 -4.32 -7.35 5.86
N SER A 48 -4.40 -8.31 6.79
CA SER A 48 -5.60 -8.45 7.61
C SER A 48 -5.72 -7.32 8.64
N ALA A 49 -6.94 -7.04 9.10
CA ALA A 49 -7.19 -5.96 10.04
C ALA A 49 -6.49 -6.16 11.39
N VAL A 50 -6.07 -5.04 11.99
CA VAL A 50 -5.53 -4.95 13.35
C VAL A 50 -6.17 -3.73 14.01
N ILE A 51 -6.56 -3.86 15.27
CA ILE A 51 -7.20 -2.80 16.06
C ILE A 51 -6.38 -2.60 17.33
N GLY A 52 -6.02 -1.35 17.62
CA GLY A 52 -5.42 -0.94 18.89
C GLY A 52 -6.42 -0.13 19.69
N LEU A 53 -6.57 -0.46 20.97
CA LEU A 53 -7.38 0.29 21.94
C LEU A 53 -6.48 0.69 23.10
N LYS A 54 -6.60 1.94 23.55
CA LYS A 54 -5.85 2.46 24.68
C LYS A 54 -6.80 3.20 25.63
N ASN A 55 -6.61 3.00 26.93
CA ASN A 55 -7.14 3.88 27.97
C ASN A 55 -5.98 4.51 28.77
N ASN A 56 -6.26 5.14 29.90
CA ASN A 56 -5.23 5.80 30.70
C ASN A 56 -4.23 4.81 31.33
N ASP A 57 -4.64 3.56 31.56
CA ASP A 57 -3.90 2.58 32.36
C ASP A 57 -3.39 1.39 31.55
N PHE A 58 -4.01 1.11 30.40
CA PHE A 58 -3.81 -0.10 29.60
C PHE A 58 -3.88 0.18 28.11
N SER A 59 -3.16 -0.64 27.34
CA SER A 59 -3.24 -0.71 25.88
C SER A 59 -3.46 -2.15 25.44
N ILE A 60 -4.35 -2.35 24.48
CA ILE A 60 -4.75 -3.65 23.97
C ILE A 60 -4.60 -3.64 22.45
N ILE A 61 -4.00 -4.68 21.89
CA ILE A 61 -3.88 -4.89 20.45
C ILE A 61 -4.61 -6.18 20.07
N LEU A 62 -5.52 -6.08 19.11
CA LEU A 62 -6.31 -7.18 18.56
C LEU A 62 -5.94 -7.35 17.09
N ALA A 63 -5.45 -8.53 16.72
CA ALA A 63 -5.04 -8.82 15.35
C ALA A 63 -5.82 -10.01 14.77
N LEU A 64 -6.41 -9.84 13.59
CA LEU A 64 -7.04 -10.94 12.88
C LEU A 64 -5.98 -11.80 12.19
N LYS A 65 -5.75 -13.02 12.69
CA LYS A 65 -4.87 -14.00 12.03
C LYS A 65 -5.65 -14.74 10.94
N ARG A 66 -5.15 -14.74 9.71
CA ARG A 66 -5.71 -15.51 8.59
C ARG A 66 -4.83 -16.72 8.34
N ALA A 67 -5.41 -17.93 8.31
CA ALA A 67 -4.73 -19.12 7.86
C ALA A 67 -4.83 -19.21 6.32
N PRO A 68 -3.74 -19.40 5.58
CA PRO A 68 -3.78 -19.55 4.13
C PRO A 68 -4.38 -20.90 3.69
N SER A 69 -4.35 -21.92 4.56
CA SER A 69 -5.02 -23.22 4.37
C SER A 69 -5.34 -23.87 5.72
N GLU A 70 -6.26 -24.84 5.74
CA GLU A 70 -6.69 -25.52 6.98
C GLU A 70 -5.57 -26.28 7.70
N LEU A 71 -4.52 -26.68 6.98
CA LEU A 71 -3.36 -27.38 7.52
C LEU A 71 -2.18 -26.45 7.84
N SER A 72 -2.31 -25.15 7.56
CA SER A 72 -1.23 -24.18 7.75
C SER A 72 -1.33 -23.50 9.12
N SER A 73 -0.18 -23.28 9.75
CA SER A 73 -0.09 -22.45 10.95
C SER A 73 -0.37 -20.98 10.62
N PHE A 74 -0.85 -20.26 11.62
CA PHE A 74 -1.08 -18.83 11.47
C PHE A 74 0.23 -18.06 11.40
N GLN A 75 0.31 -17.07 10.52
CA GLN A 75 1.36 -16.06 10.56
C GLN A 75 1.25 -15.24 11.85
N GLU A 76 2.33 -15.21 12.64
CA GLU A 76 2.46 -14.33 13.81
C GLU A 76 2.32 -12.87 13.38
N LYS A 77 1.50 -12.12 14.12
CA LYS A 77 1.13 -10.74 13.77
C LYS A 77 1.45 -9.71 14.86
N ILE A 78 1.48 -10.15 16.11
CA ILE A 78 1.85 -9.31 17.25
C ILE A 78 3.19 -9.85 17.69
N ILE A 79 4.22 -9.02 17.62
CA ILE A 79 5.59 -9.38 17.96
C ILE A 79 5.92 -8.63 19.24
N HIS A 80 6.40 -9.35 20.24
CA HIS A 80 6.89 -8.73 21.47
C HIS A 80 8.17 -7.96 21.16
N ILE A 81 8.17 -6.67 21.46
CA ILE A 81 9.34 -5.81 21.26
C ILE A 81 10.05 -5.56 22.59
N ASP A 82 9.28 -5.33 23.66
CA ASP A 82 9.79 -4.94 24.98
C ASP A 82 8.73 -5.16 26.07
N ASP A 83 9.13 -5.12 27.35
CA ASP A 83 8.34 -5.49 28.55
C ASP A 83 7.43 -4.36 29.10
N HIS A 84 7.29 -3.25 28.38
CA HIS A 84 6.57 -2.04 28.83
C HIS A 84 5.04 -2.12 28.69
#